data_AF-A0A097ENT7-F1
#
_entry.id   AF-A0A097ENT7-F1
#
_cell.length_a   1.000
_cell.length_b   1.000
_cell.length_c   1.000
_cell.angle_alpha   90.00
_cell.angle_beta   90.00
_cell.angle_gamma   90.00
#
_symmetry.space_group_name_H-M   'P 1'
#
loop_
_entity.id
_entity.type
_entity.pdbx_description
1 polymer ?
#
loop_
_entity_poly.entity_id
_entity_poly.type
_entity_poly.pdbx_seq_one_letter_code
_entity_poly.pdbx_strand_id
1 'polypeptide(L)'
;MKIQQAQQTLAELFKNISHPRLASFIALTEEVGELANEIMQKEIYEETSNNEKITSELTDVFVSLLELANLYEIDLENEFNKKIKTLKPRVAQWQSAESLLKIKRDKLD
;
A
#
# COMPACT_ATOMS: atom_id res chain seq x y z
N MET A 1 7.88 -13.95 -5.31
CA MET A 1 6.65 -13.45 -4.69
C MET A 1 5.53 -13.59 -5.73
N LYS A 2 4.31 -13.14 -5.46
CA LYS A 2 3.21 -13.19 -6.43
C LYS A 2 2.76 -11.80 -6.89
N ILE A 3 3.58 -10.77 -6.70
CA ILE A 3 3.24 -9.39 -7.10
C ILE A 3 3.19 -9.33 -8.62
N GLN A 4 4.16 -9.94 -9.30
CA GLN A 4 4.17 -9.99 -10.76
C GLN A 4 2.93 -10.70 -11.32
N GLN A 5 2.44 -11.76 -10.65
CA GLN A 5 1.19 -12.43 -11.02
C GLN A 5 -0.02 -11.51 -10.84
N ALA A 6 -0.09 -10.75 -9.74
CA ALA A 6 -1.14 -9.77 -9.53
C ALA A 6 -1.11 -8.65 -10.60
N GLN A 7 0.07 -8.14 -10.95
CA GLN A 7 0.25 -7.19 -12.05
C GLN A 7 -0.28 -7.74 -13.38
N GLN A 8 0.05 -8.99 -13.70
CA GLN A 8 -0.44 -9.66 -14.92
C GLN A 8 -1.96 -9.83 -14.93
N THR A 9 -2.55 -10.23 -13.80
CA THR A 9 -4.01 -10.35 -13.66
C THR A 9 -4.71 -9.01 -13.95
N LEU A 10 -4.19 -7.91 -13.40
CA LEU A 10 -4.77 -6.58 -13.66
C LEU A 10 -4.53 -6.12 -15.09
N ALA A 11 -3.35 -6.36 -15.65
CA ALA A 11 -3.05 -6.01 -17.04
C ALA A 11 -4.01 -6.72 -18.01
N GLU A 12 -4.33 -7.99 -17.77
CA GLU A 12 -5.31 -8.73 -18.57
C GLU A 12 -6.74 -8.22 -18.37
N LEU A 13 -7.13 -7.89 -17.13
CA LEU A 13 -8.44 -7.33 -16.81
C LEU A 13 -8.67 -5.98 -17.51
N PHE A 14 -7.65 -5.13 -17.53
CA PHE A 14 -7.69 -3.79 -18.12
C PHE A 14 -7.17 -3.72 -19.57
N LYS A 15 -6.93 -4.85 -20.25
CA LYS A 15 -6.27 -4.86 -21.58
C LYS A 15 -6.96 -4.00 -22.64
N ASN A 16 -8.28 -3.80 -22.52
CA ASN A 16 -9.09 -3.02 -23.45
C ASN A 16 -9.53 -1.66 -22.87
N ILE A 17 -9.07 -1.33 -21.67
CA ILE A 17 -9.42 -0.10 -20.93
C ILE A 17 -8.12 0.51 -20.45
N SER A 18 -7.60 1.48 -21.19
CA SER A 18 -6.43 2.23 -20.76
C SER A 18 -6.86 3.55 -20.12
N HIS A 19 -6.78 3.61 -18.80
CA HIS A 19 -6.94 4.89 -18.10
C HIS A 19 -5.75 5.82 -18.42
N PRO A 20 -5.99 7.13 -18.57
CA PRO A 20 -4.89 8.09 -18.63
C PRO A 20 -4.03 7.98 -17.36
N ARG A 21 -2.69 7.98 -17.52
CA ARG A 21 -1.75 7.86 -16.39
C ARG A 21 -2.03 8.81 -15.23
N LEU A 22 -2.42 10.06 -15.54
CA LEU A 22 -2.78 11.04 -14.53
C LEU A 22 -4.06 10.65 -13.79
N ALA A 23 -5.06 10.12 -14.49
CA ALA A 23 -6.29 9.65 -13.88
C ALA A 23 -6.03 8.46 -12.94
N SER A 24 -5.20 7.49 -13.32
CA SER A 24 -4.83 6.37 -12.43
C SER A 24 -4.06 6.82 -11.18
N PHE A 25 -3.24 7.88 -11.28
CA PHE A 25 -2.60 8.47 -10.10
C PHE A 25 -3.60 9.21 -9.19
N ILE A 26 -4.59 9.89 -9.79
CA ILE A 26 -5.68 10.51 -9.04
C ILE A 26 -6.50 9.43 -8.31
N ALA A 27 -6.86 8.35 -8.99
CA ALA A 27 -7.57 7.21 -8.39
C ALA A 27 -6.79 6.63 -7.20
N LEU A 28 -5.47 6.36 -7.36
CA LEU A 28 -4.64 5.93 -6.22
C LEU A 28 -4.70 6.90 -5.03
N THR A 29 -4.76 8.21 -5.29
CA THR A 29 -4.85 9.22 -4.23
C THR A 29 -6.22 9.22 -3.55
N GLU A 30 -7.29 8.98 -4.31
CA GLU A 30 -8.65 8.81 -3.82
C GLU A 30 -8.75 7.61 -2.87
N GLU A 31 -8.26 6.43 -3.28
CA GLU A 31 -8.27 5.22 -2.43
C GLU A 31 -7.47 5.42 -1.13
N VAL A 32 -6.36 6.17 -1.18
CA VAL A 32 -5.60 6.50 0.04
C VAL A 32 -6.41 7.39 0.98
N GLY A 33 -7.22 8.30 0.43
CA GLY A 33 -8.15 9.14 1.20
C GLY A 33 -9.26 8.33 1.85
N GLU A 34 -9.84 7.37 1.13
CA GLU A 34 -10.87 6.46 1.66
C GLU A 34 -10.31 5.57 2.77
N LEU A 35 -9.12 4.98 2.56
CA LEU A 35 -8.41 4.23 3.60
C LEU A 35 -8.15 5.08 4.85
N ALA A 36 -7.73 6.34 4.67
CA ALA A 36 -7.50 7.24 5.79
C ALA A 36 -8.79 7.54 6.56
N ASN A 37 -9.92 7.73 5.87
CA ASN A 37 -11.22 7.90 6.50
C ASN A 37 -11.60 6.67 7.32
N GLU A 38 -11.49 5.46 6.78
CA GLU A 38 -11.89 4.23 7.48
C GLU A 38 -11.01 3.94 8.71
N ILE A 39 -9.71 4.27 8.65
CA ILE A 39 -8.83 4.22 9.83
C ILE A 39 -9.28 5.24 10.88
N MET A 40 -9.64 6.47 10.49
CA MET A 40 -10.16 7.46 11.43
C MET A 40 -11.48 7.03 12.07
N GLN A 41 -12.42 6.45 11.30
CA GLN A 41 -13.68 5.94 11.82
C GLN A 41 -13.46 4.88 12.91
N LYS A 42 -12.44 4.04 12.75
CA LYS A 42 -12.06 3.03 13.72
C LYS A 42 -11.31 3.60 14.93
N GLU A 43 -10.20 4.29 14.69
CA GLU A 43 -9.22 4.62 15.74
C GLU A 43 -9.53 5.93 16.47
N ILE A 44 -10.28 6.85 15.86
CA ILE A 44 -10.59 8.17 16.43
C ILE A 44 -12.05 8.27 16.87
N TYR A 45 -12.97 7.87 15.99
CA TYR A 45 -14.41 7.99 16.27
C TYR A 45 -15.00 6.73 16.92
N GLU A 46 -14.25 5.62 16.94
CA GLU A 46 -14.65 4.34 17.52
C GLU A 46 -16.02 3.83 17.01
N GLU A 47 -16.40 4.20 15.77
CA GLU A 47 -17.70 3.83 15.17
C GLU A 47 -17.77 2.34 14.79
N THR A 48 -16.61 1.70 14.63
CA THR A 48 -16.48 0.26 14.38
C THR A 48 -15.24 -0.30 15.07
N SER A 49 -15.31 -1.57 15.47
CA SER A 49 -14.17 -2.31 16.01
C SER A 49 -13.56 -3.31 15.02
N ASN A 50 -14.23 -3.59 13.90
CA ASN A 50 -13.74 -4.52 12.89
C ASN A 50 -12.86 -3.82 11.84
N ASN A 51 -12.13 -4.61 11.06
CA ASN A 51 -11.23 -4.12 10.02
C ASN A 51 -11.77 -4.38 8.60
N GLU A 52 -13.07 -4.66 8.44
CA GLU A 52 -13.61 -5.07 7.14
C GLU A 52 -13.46 -3.97 6.09
N LYS A 53 -13.86 -2.75 6.42
CA LYS A 53 -13.73 -1.59 5.53
C LYS A 53 -12.27 -1.22 5.28
N ILE A 54 -11.45 -1.16 6.34
CA ILE A 54 -10.00 -0.97 6.20
C ILE A 54 -9.37 -2.02 5.27
N THR A 55 -9.83 -3.27 5.32
CA THR A 55 -9.33 -4.33 4.44
C THR A 55 -9.74 -4.08 2.99
N SER A 56 -10.96 -3.60 2.74
CA SER A 56 -11.41 -3.20 1.40
C SER A 56 -10.55 -2.08 0.86
N GLU A 57 -10.48 -0.94 1.56
CA GLU A 57 -9.77 0.24 1.08
C GLU A 57 -8.27 -0.01 0.91
N LEU A 58 -7.66 -0.83 1.79
CA LEU A 58 -6.26 -1.22 1.63
C LEU A 58 -6.05 -2.08 0.37
N THR A 59 -7.03 -2.91 0.01
CA THR A 59 -7.00 -3.69 -1.23
C THR A 59 -7.15 -2.79 -2.44
N ASP A 60 -8.03 -1.79 -2.39
CA ASP A 60 -8.24 -0.84 -3.47
C ASP A 60 -7.01 0.03 -3.72
N VAL A 61 -6.35 0.51 -2.64
CA VAL A 61 -5.03 1.15 -2.71
C VAL A 61 -4.00 0.23 -3.40
N PHE A 62 -3.99 -1.05 -3.05
CA PHE A 62 -3.05 -2.00 -3.64
C PHE A 62 -3.31 -2.22 -5.14
N VAL A 63 -4.58 -2.38 -5.54
CA VAL A 63 -4.97 -2.53 -6.95
C VAL A 63 -4.57 -1.30 -7.76
N SER A 64 -4.89 -0.10 -7.27
CA SER A 64 -4.54 1.17 -7.92
C SER A 64 -3.03 1.36 -8.07
N LEU A 65 -2.24 0.94 -7.06
CA LEU A 65 -0.78 0.96 -7.15
C LEU A 65 -0.25 0.01 -8.23
N LEU A 66 -0.79 -1.20 -8.32
CA LEU A 66 -0.37 -2.18 -9.32
C LEU A 66 -0.75 -1.75 -10.74
N GLU A 67 -1.94 -1.16 -10.91
CA GLU A 67 -2.34 -0.57 -12.19
C GLU A 67 -1.37 0.54 -12.61
N LEU A 68 -1.03 1.44 -11.69
CA LEU A 68 -0.06 2.49 -11.93
C LEU A 68 1.30 1.92 -12.34
N ALA A 69 1.79 0.90 -11.64
CA ALA A 69 3.04 0.22 -11.99
C ALA A 69 2.99 -0.36 -13.41
N ASN A 70 1.88 -0.98 -13.81
CA ASN A 70 1.68 -1.50 -15.16
C ASN A 70 1.70 -0.40 -16.23
N LEU A 71 1.05 0.75 -16.00
CA LEU A 71 0.98 1.88 -16.95
C LEU A 71 2.34 2.54 -17.22
N TYR A 72 3.29 2.38 -16.30
CA TYR A 72 4.68 2.82 -16.42
C TYR A 72 5.65 1.67 -16.72
N GLU A 73 5.15 0.47 -17.02
CA GLU A 73 5.95 -0.72 -17.37
C GLU A 73 6.97 -1.11 -16.28
N ILE A 74 6.59 -0.93 -15.01
CA ILE A 74 7.45 -1.21 -13.85
C ILE A 74 7.20 -2.65 -13.36
N ASP A 75 8.25 -3.46 -13.32
CA ASP A 75 8.26 -4.73 -12.59
C ASP A 75 8.40 -4.46 -11.09
N LEU A 76 7.25 -4.35 -10.41
CA LEU A 76 7.21 -3.96 -9.01
C LEU A 76 7.78 -5.06 -8.10
N GLU A 77 7.71 -6.33 -8.50
CA GLU A 77 8.31 -7.43 -7.75
C GLU A 77 9.83 -7.33 -7.75
N ASN A 78 10.44 -7.06 -8.91
CA ASN A 78 11.88 -6.85 -9.01
C ASN A 78 12.33 -5.62 -8.20
N GLU A 79 11.62 -4.50 -8.29
CA GLU A 79 11.94 -3.29 -7.53
C GLU A 79 11.77 -3.49 -6.01
N PHE A 80 10.72 -4.19 -5.59
CA PHE A 80 10.55 -4.59 -4.19
C PHE A 80 11.74 -5.42 -3.70
N ASN A 81 12.16 -6.44 -4.47
CA ASN A 81 13.30 -7.28 -4.11
C ASN A 81 14.61 -6.48 -3.98
N LYS A 82 14.86 -5.53 -4.88
CA LYS A 82 16.00 -4.59 -4.77
C LYS A 82 15.90 -3.76 -3.51
N LYS A 83 14.72 -3.17 -3.23
CA LYS A 83 14.49 -2.36 -2.03
C LYS A 83 14.75 -3.16 -0.76
N ILE A 84 14.23 -4.38 -0.64
CA ILE A 84 14.43 -5.25 0.53
C ILE A 84 15.91 -5.54 0.77
N LYS A 85 16.71 -5.81 -0.27
CA LYS A 85 18.16 -6.02 -0.13
C LYS A 85 18.84 -4.81 0.51
N THR A 86 18.45 -3.59 0.13
CA THR A 86 19.00 -2.35 0.71
C THR A 86 18.43 -2.02 2.10
N LEU A 87 17.20 -2.45 2.40
CA LEU A 87 16.52 -2.14 3.65
C LEU A 87 16.96 -3.04 4.79
N LYS A 88 17.23 -4.33 4.53
CA LYS A 88 17.71 -5.30 5.53
C LYS A 88 18.84 -4.78 6.44
N PRO A 89 19.97 -4.26 5.93
CA PRO A 89 21.04 -3.75 6.79
C PRO A 89 20.63 -2.50 7.59
N ARG A 90 19.75 -1.66 7.05
CA ARG A 90 19.23 -0.47 7.76
C ARG A 90 18.32 -0.85 8.92
N VAL A 91 17.45 -1.84 8.72
CA VAL A 91 16.58 -2.36 9.80
C VAL A 91 17.41 -2.94 10.94
N ALA A 92 18.51 -3.65 10.64
CA ALA A 92 19.42 -4.13 11.67
C ALA A 92 20.04 -2.99 12.48
N GLN A 93 20.35 -1.86 11.85
CA GLN A 93 20.82 -0.66 12.57
C GLN A 93 19.71 -0.05 13.44
N TRP A 94 18.45 -0.09 13.00
CA TRP A 94 17.32 0.45 13.76
C TRP A 94 16.92 -0.41 14.96
N GLN A 95 17.41 -1.65 15.08
CA GLN A 95 17.20 -2.46 16.29
C GLN A 95 17.73 -1.75 17.54
N SER A 96 18.74 -0.88 17.41
CA SER A 96 19.21 -0.07 18.54
C SER A 96 18.17 0.94 19.04
N ALA A 97 17.13 1.23 18.25
CA ALA A 97 16.04 2.15 18.59
C ALA A 97 14.75 1.42 19.04
N GLU A 98 14.78 0.09 19.19
CA GLU A 98 13.59 -0.72 19.52
C GLU A 98 12.91 -0.24 20.81
N SER A 99 13.68 0.03 21.86
CA SER A 99 13.16 0.53 23.13
C SER A 99 12.49 1.91 22.99
N LEU A 100 13.08 2.81 22.21
CA LEU A 100 12.51 4.12 21.92
C LEU A 100 11.21 4.01 21.11
N LEU A 101 11.18 3.14 20.10
CA LEU A 101 9.99 2.90 19.29
C LEU A 101 8.83 2.32 20.13
N LYS A 102 9.14 1.44 21.09
CA LYS A 102 8.13 0.94 22.03
C LYS A 102 7.51 2.06 22.87
N ILE A 103 8.33 2.95 23.43
CA ILE A 103 7.84 4.10 24.19
C ILE A 103 6.99 5.04 23.31
N LYS A 104 7.36 5.21 22.03
CA LYS A 104 6.57 6.03 21.10
C LYS A 104 5.24 5.39 20.76
N ARG A 105 5.19 4.06 20.65
CA ARG A 105 3.96 3.30 20.42
C ARG A 105 2.94 3.60 21.51
N ASP A 106 3.31 3.44 22.78
CA ASP A 106 2.42 3.70 23.93
C ASP A 106 1.87 5.15 24.01
N LYS A 107 2.42 6.08 23.21
CA LYS A 107 2.00 7.48 23.15
C LYS A 107 1.17 7.80 21.89
N LEU A 108 1.34 7.06 20.81
CA LEU A 108 0.81 7.39 19.48
C LEU A 108 -0.28 6.41 19.03
N ASP A 109 -0.21 5.17 19.50
CA ASP A 109 -1.21 4.11 19.35
C ASP A 109 -2.00 4.02 20.67
#